data_AF-A0A9R1C636-F1
#
_entry.id   AF-A0A9R1C636-F1
#
_cell.length_a   1.000
_cell.length_b   1.000
_cell.length_c   1.000
_cell.angle_alpha   90.00
_cell.angle_beta   90.00
_cell.angle_gamma   90.00
#
_symmetry.space_group_name_H-M   'P 1'
#
loop_
_entity.id
_entity.type
_entity.pdbx_description
1 polymer ?
#
loop_
_entity_poly.entity_id
_entity_poly.type
_entity_poly.pdbx_seq_one_letter_code
_entity_poly.pdbx_strand_id
1 'polypeptide(L)'
;MTYFLLLQIIVGDGKNCDDFVYVENVVHAHICAEKTLSTKDGAKRSGGKTYFITNMEPVNMWDFIYMVLEELGYKSRFRLRIPLCLLEPITFVVDWSYNNIFSHYGMRQPGMLTSTRIKYVTLNRTFKCNNAVEQLGYKAIVSLKEGVNMTTEFYKRVRARDMCIST
;
A
#
# COMPACT_ATOMS: atom_id res chain seq x y z
N MET A 1 -12.61 9.23 15.09
CA MET A 1 -13.28 7.91 15.06
C MET A 1 -13.86 7.54 13.70
N THR A 2 -14.26 8.50 12.85
CA THR A 2 -14.98 8.25 11.59
C THR A 2 -14.18 7.43 10.56
N TYR A 3 -12.87 7.64 10.44
CA TYR A 3 -12.02 6.89 9.50
C TYR A 3 -11.79 5.43 9.89
N PHE A 4 -11.95 5.09 11.18
CA PHE A 4 -11.65 3.76 11.69
C PHE A 4 -12.71 2.73 11.30
N LEU A 5 -13.97 3.15 11.23
CA LEU A 5 -15.08 2.35 10.70
C LEU A 5 -14.91 2.02 9.21
N LEU A 6 -14.24 2.89 8.45
CA LEU A 6 -14.04 2.69 7.01
C LEU A 6 -13.02 1.61 6.70
N LEU A 7 -12.04 1.38 7.58
CA LEU A 7 -11.05 0.29 7.46
C LEU A 7 -11.64 -1.09 7.77
N GLN A 8 -12.89 -1.16 8.24
CA GLN A 8 -13.62 -2.40 8.51
C GLN A 8 -14.52 -2.83 7.33
N ILE A 9 -14.55 -2.02 6.27
CA ILE A 9 -15.35 -2.28 5.07
C ILE A 9 -14.42 -2.79 3.96
N ILE A 10 -14.63 -4.04 3.56
CA ILE A 10 -14.00 -4.67 2.42
C ILE A 10 -14.78 -4.30 1.15
N VAL A 11 -14.10 -3.65 0.22
CA VAL A 11 -14.63 -3.29 -1.10
C VAL A 11 -14.35 -4.40 -2.10
N GLY A 12 -15.39 -4.85 -2.81
CA GLY A 12 -15.31 -5.92 -3.81
C GLY A 12 -15.43 -7.32 -3.20
N ASP A 13 -14.81 -8.31 -3.85
CA ASP A 13 -14.80 -9.70 -3.37
C ASP A 13 -13.76 -9.94 -2.26
N GLY A 14 -12.91 -8.94 -2.01
CA GLY A 14 -11.87 -8.97 -0.99
C GLY A 14 -10.72 -9.92 -1.32
N LYS A 15 -10.56 -10.34 -2.58
CA LYS A 15 -9.47 -11.25 -3.01
C LYS A 15 -8.30 -10.52 -3.67
N ASN A 16 -8.24 -9.21 -3.43
CA ASN A 16 -7.31 -8.27 -4.05
C ASN A 16 -5.89 -8.55 -3.57
N CYS A 17 -5.00 -9.00 -4.47
CA CYS A 17 -3.62 -9.37 -4.15
C CYS A 17 -2.66 -8.26 -4.57
N ASP A 18 -1.89 -7.75 -3.61
CA ASP A 18 -0.99 -6.61 -3.79
C ASP A 18 0.41 -6.92 -3.25
N ASP A 19 1.42 -6.39 -3.92
CA ASP A 19 2.80 -6.40 -3.44
C ASP A 19 3.08 -5.18 -2.55
N PHE A 20 3.44 -5.46 -1.30
CA PHE A 20 3.95 -4.45 -0.39
C PHE A 20 5.47 -4.59 -0.29
N VAL A 21 6.17 -3.46 -0.17
CA VAL A 21 7.63 -3.46 -0.04
C VAL A 21 8.03 -2.57 1.13
N TYR A 22 8.91 -3.08 1.98
CA TYR A 22 9.45 -2.29 3.08
C TYR A 22 10.52 -1.32 2.57
N VAL A 23 10.60 -0.12 3.14
CA VAL A 23 11.48 0.94 2.66
C VAL A 23 12.96 0.53 2.66
N GLU A 24 13.42 -0.22 3.67
CA GLU A 24 14.81 -0.70 3.71
C GLU A 24 15.11 -1.71 2.60
N ASN A 25 14.13 -2.53 2.19
CA ASN A 25 14.30 -3.42 1.05
C ASN A 25 14.46 -2.63 -0.26
N VAL A 26 13.74 -1.51 -0.41
CA VAL A 26 13.91 -0.62 -1.56
C VAL A 26 15.32 -0.01 -1.56
N VAL A 27 15.80 0.44 -0.41
CA VAL A 27 17.17 0.97 -0.27
C VAL A 27 18.20 -0.11 -0.58
N HIS A 28 18.02 -1.33 -0.06
CA HIS A 28 18.88 -2.48 -0.34
C HIS A 28 18.95 -2.79 -1.84
N ALA A 29 17.82 -2.72 -2.55
CA ALA A 29 17.81 -2.90 -4.01
C ALA A 29 18.66 -1.84 -4.74
N HIS A 30 18.68 -0.59 -4.27
CA HIS A 30 19.54 0.45 -4.84
C HIS A 30 21.02 0.15 -4.60
N ILE A 31 21.39 -0.35 -3.42
CA ILE A 31 22.77 -0.78 -3.12
C ILE A 31 23.18 -1.96 -4.01
N CYS A 32 22.30 -2.94 -4.21
CA CYS A 32 22.53 -4.05 -5.15
C CYS A 32 22.74 -3.55 -6.59
N ALA A 33 21.94 -2.57 -7.02
CA ALA A 33 22.07 -1.96 -8.33
C ALA A 33 23.41 -1.24 -8.50
N GLU A 34 23.78 -0.40 -7.54
CA GLU A 34 25.06 0.33 -7.53
C GLU A 34 26.24 -0.64 -7.61
N LYS A 35 26.28 -1.65 -6.72
CA LYS A 35 27.33 -2.69 -6.73
C LYS A 35 27.44 -3.41 -8.08
N THR A 36 26.31 -3.72 -8.71
CA THR A 36 26.28 -4.39 -10.01
C THR A 36 26.81 -3.48 -11.11
N LEU A 37 26.34 -2.24 -11.16
CA LEU A 37 26.70 -1.25 -12.18
C LEU A 37 28.16 -0.77 -12.07
N SER A 38 28.75 -0.88 -10.88
CA SER A 38 30.17 -0.57 -10.64
C SER A 38 31.13 -1.53 -11.34
N THR A 39 30.66 -2.68 -11.85
CA THR A 39 31.46 -3.62 -12.64
C THR A 39 31.15 -3.49 -14.14
N LYS A 40 32.16 -3.63 -15.02
CA LYS A 40 31.94 -3.56 -16.49
C LYS A 40 30.93 -4.60 -16.97
N ASP A 41 31.03 -5.84 -16.48
CA ASP A 41 30.14 -6.92 -16.87
C ASP A 41 28.72 -6.73 -16.32
N GLY A 42 28.59 -6.28 -15.07
CA GLY A 42 27.30 -5.96 -14.46
C GLY A 42 26.63 -4.76 -15.12
N ALA A 43 27.38 -3.71 -15.46
CA ALA A 43 26.89 -2.57 -16.24
C ALA A 43 26.40 -3.00 -17.63
N LYS A 44 27.13 -3.87 -18.32
CA LYS A 44 26.70 -4.41 -19.61
C LYS A 44 25.42 -5.25 -19.50
N ARG A 45 25.26 -5.99 -18.39
CA ARG A 45 24.08 -6.83 -18.14
C ARG A 45 22.85 -6.01 -17.74
N SER A 46 23.02 -5.02 -16.88
CA SER A 46 21.93 -4.40 -16.12
C SER A 46 21.73 -2.90 -16.40
N GLY A 47 22.70 -2.24 -17.03
CA GLY A 47 22.62 -0.82 -17.39
C GLY A 47 21.47 -0.51 -18.34
N GLY A 48 20.75 0.58 -18.08
CA GLY A 48 19.64 1.07 -18.90
C GLY A 48 18.34 0.26 -18.79
N LYS A 49 18.28 -0.76 -17.93
CA LYS A 49 17.10 -1.58 -17.71
C LYS A 49 16.26 -1.07 -16.54
N THR A 50 14.96 -1.37 -16.60
CA THR A 50 14.01 -1.10 -15.52
C THR A 50 13.72 -2.37 -14.73
N TYR A 51 13.59 -2.22 -13.41
CA TYR A 51 13.39 -3.33 -12.48
C TYR A 51 12.23 -3.01 -11.54
N PHE A 52 11.37 -3.99 -11.30
CA PHE A 52 10.38 -3.93 -10.22
C PHE A 52 10.99 -4.51 -8.95
N ILE A 53 10.88 -3.76 -7.86
CA ILE A 53 11.35 -4.18 -6.54
C ILE A 53 10.14 -4.48 -5.66
N THR A 54 10.06 -5.70 -5.14
CA THR A 54 9.01 -6.15 -4.23
C THR A 54 9.61 -6.94 -3.06
N ASN A 55 8.81 -7.22 -2.02
CA ASN A 55 9.21 -8.16 -0.96
C ASN A 55 9.18 -9.64 -1.40
N MET A 56 8.67 -9.95 -2.60
CA MET A 56 8.42 -11.33 -3.08
C MET A 56 7.44 -12.12 -2.19
N GLU A 57 6.61 -11.40 -1.44
CA GLU A 57 5.58 -11.93 -0.54
C GLU A 57 4.24 -11.28 -0.92
N PRO A 58 3.63 -11.67 -2.05
CA PRO A 58 2.35 -11.11 -2.46
C PRO A 58 1.28 -11.52 -1.42
N VAL A 59 0.57 -10.53 -0.89
CA VAL A 59 -0.45 -10.75 0.14
C VAL A 59 -1.75 -10.09 -0.26
N ASN A 60 -2.84 -10.58 0.34
CA ASN A 60 -4.11 -9.89 0.21
C ASN A 60 -4.04 -8.51 0.85
N MET A 61 -4.46 -7.46 0.13
CA MET A 61 -4.42 -6.08 0.61
C MET A 61 -5.20 -5.91 1.93
N TRP A 62 -6.35 -6.58 2.08
CA TRP A 62 -7.14 -6.49 3.30
C TRP A 62 -6.46 -7.20 4.47
N ASP A 63 -5.85 -8.36 4.24
CA ASP A 63 -5.10 -9.06 5.29
C ASP A 63 -3.89 -8.23 5.75
N PHE A 64 -3.22 -7.53 4.83
CA PHE A 64 -2.17 -6.58 5.19
C PHE A 64 -2.69 -5.43 6.06
N ILE A 65 -3.82 -4.81 5.69
CA ILE A 65 -4.46 -3.75 6.50
C ILE A 65 -4.79 -4.28 7.90
N TYR A 66 -5.38 -5.47 8.01
CA TYR A 66 -5.72 -6.05 9.31
C TYR A 66 -4.49 -6.38 10.14
N MET A 67 -3.41 -6.87 9.53
CA MET A 67 -2.13 -7.09 10.21
C MET A 67 -1.61 -5.79 10.85
N VAL A 68 -1.64 -4.67 10.13
CA VAL A 68 -1.24 -3.36 10.68
C VAL A 68 -2.16 -2.91 11.80
N LEU A 69 -3.48 -3.08 11.65
CA LEU A 69 -4.45 -2.68 12.67
C LEU A 69 -4.29 -3.47 13.98
N GLU A 70 -4.08 -4.78 13.87
CA GLU A 70 -3.85 -5.66 15.02
C GLU A 70 -2.57 -5.28 15.76
N GLU A 71 -1.48 -5.01 15.05
CA GLU A 71 -0.20 -4.56 15.63
C GLU A 71 -0.29 -3.18 16.32
N LEU A 72 -1.23 -2.34 15.88
CA LEU A 72 -1.57 -1.07 16.55
C LEU A 72 -2.54 -1.24 17.73
N GLY A 73 -2.94 -2.47 18.06
CA GLY A 73 -3.84 -2.78 19.18
C GLY A 73 -5.33 -2.62 18.84
N TYR A 74 -5.67 -2.40 17.57
CA TYR A 74 -7.06 -2.31 17.17
C TYR A 74 -7.62 -3.65 16.76
N LYS A 75 -8.61 -4.14 17.51
CA LYS A 75 -9.36 -5.34 17.15
C LYS A 75 -10.38 -5.00 16.07
N SER A 76 -10.24 -5.60 14.90
CA SER A 76 -11.26 -5.51 13.85
C SER A 76 -12.47 -6.33 14.28
N ARG A 77 -13.52 -5.65 14.76
CA ARG A 77 -14.72 -6.32 15.30
C ARG A 77 -15.61 -6.93 14.20
N PHE A 78 -15.59 -6.35 13.00
CA PHE A 78 -16.42 -6.79 11.88
C PHE A 78 -15.70 -6.55 10.55
N ARG A 79 -15.94 -7.44 9.57
CA ARG A 79 -15.46 -7.31 8.19
C ARG A 79 -16.68 -7.24 7.26
N LEU A 80 -17.17 -6.04 6.99
CA LEU A 80 -18.35 -5.86 6.13
C LEU A 80 -17.90 -5.88 4.66
N ARG A 81 -18.44 -6.78 3.84
CA ARG A 81 -18.12 -6.85 2.41
C ARG A 81 -19.20 -6.11 1.62
N ILE A 82 -18.78 -5.17 0.79
CA ILE A 82 -19.67 -4.48 -0.15
C ILE A 82 -19.26 -4.84 -1.58
N PRO A 83 -20.11 -5.57 -2.32
CA PRO A 83 -19.81 -5.95 -3.70
C PRO A 83 -19.75 -4.72 -4.61
N LEU A 84 -18.91 -4.80 -5.64
CA LEU A 84 -18.63 -3.68 -6.54
C LEU A 84 -19.89 -3.17 -7.27
N CYS A 85 -20.80 -4.08 -7.61
CA CYS A 85 -22.06 -3.76 -8.28
C CYS A 85 -22.95 -2.78 -7.51
N LEU A 86 -22.86 -2.77 -6.17
CA LEU A 86 -23.59 -1.81 -5.34
C LEU A 86 -22.86 -0.46 -5.25
N LEU A 87 -21.53 -0.48 -5.32
CA LEU A 87 -20.71 0.72 -5.20
C LEU A 87 -20.65 1.52 -6.50
N GLU A 88 -20.57 0.87 -7.66
CA GLU A 88 -20.51 1.56 -8.95
C GLU A 88 -21.59 2.63 -9.15
N PRO A 89 -22.89 2.36 -8.99
CA PRO A 89 -23.92 3.38 -9.16
C PRO A 89 -23.81 4.50 -8.11
N ILE A 90 -23.47 4.16 -6.87
CA ILE A 90 -23.26 5.14 -5.79
C ILE A 90 -22.11 6.09 -6.17
N THR A 91 -21.01 5.55 -6.66
CA THR A 91 -19.82 6.34 -7.03
C THR A 91 -20.09 7.24 -8.21
N PHE A 92 -20.86 6.76 -9.19
CA PHE A 92 -21.28 7.57 -10.33
C PHE A 92 -22.14 8.76 -9.88
N VAL A 93 -23.12 8.55 -8.99
CA VAL A 93 -23.96 9.61 -8.45
C VAL A 93 -23.15 10.61 -7.62
N VAL A 94 -22.20 10.12 -6.81
CA VAL A 94 -21.30 10.96 -6.02
C VAL A 94 -20.39 11.81 -6.93
N ASP A 95 -19.75 11.18 -7.92
CA ASP A 95 -18.87 11.88 -8.88
C ASP A 95 -19.66 12.91 -9.71
N TRP A 96 -20.86 12.54 -10.18
CA TRP A 96 -21.74 13.44 -10.94
C TRP A 96 -22.22 14.63 -10.12
N SER A 97 -22.73 14.39 -8.90
CA SER A 97 -23.22 15.46 -8.03
C SER A 97 -22.10 16.40 -7.61
N TYR A 98 -20.91 15.86 -7.38
CA TYR A 98 -19.74 16.67 -7.09
C TYR A 98 -19.35 17.55 -8.26
N ASN A 99 -19.23 16.98 -9.47
CA ASN A 99 -18.80 17.73 -10.65
C ASN A 99 -19.81 18.83 -11.05
N ASN A 100 -21.11 18.58 -10.92
CA ASN A 100 -22.14 19.50 -11.40
C ASN A 100 -22.66 20.48 -10.34
N ILE A 101 -22.61 20.12 -9.05
CA ILE A 101 -23.22 20.93 -7.98
C ILE A 101 -22.14 21.40 -7.02
N PHE A 102 -21.48 20.48 -6.33
CA PHE A 102 -20.62 20.83 -5.18
C PHE A 102 -19.28 21.46 -5.57
N SER A 103 -18.79 21.21 -6.78
CA SER A 103 -17.58 21.84 -7.33
C SER A 103 -17.69 23.36 -7.37
N HIS A 104 -18.88 23.88 -7.69
CA HIS A 104 -19.14 25.32 -7.73
C HIS A 104 -19.15 25.98 -6.34
N TYR A 105 -19.41 25.20 -5.29
CA TYR A 105 -19.39 25.68 -3.90
C TYR A 105 -18.04 25.48 -3.20
N GLY A 106 -16.99 25.07 -3.93
CA GLY A 106 -15.65 24.88 -3.39
C GLY A 106 -15.52 23.75 -2.37
N MET A 107 -16.54 22.88 -2.26
CA MET A 107 -16.48 21.71 -1.39
C MET A 107 -15.49 20.70 -1.97
N ARG A 108 -14.78 19.96 -1.11
CA ARG A 108 -13.84 18.90 -1.52
C ARG A 108 -14.55 17.56 -1.65
N GLN A 109 -14.21 16.81 -2.69
CA GLN A 109 -14.80 15.51 -2.94
C GLN A 109 -14.47 14.56 -1.78
N PRO A 110 -15.44 13.79 -1.26
CA PRO A 110 -15.17 12.76 -0.29
C PRO A 110 -14.26 11.70 -0.93
N GLY A 111 -12.97 11.71 -0.57
CA GLY A 111 -11.93 10.94 -1.25
C GLY A 111 -11.99 9.42 -1.09
N MET A 112 -13.05 8.87 -0.49
CA MET A 112 -13.24 7.43 -0.29
C MET A 112 -14.16 6.80 -1.35
N LEU A 113 -15.10 7.58 -1.91
CA LEU A 113 -16.11 7.09 -2.87
C LEU A 113 -15.84 7.52 -4.31
N THR A 114 -14.62 7.97 -4.60
CA THR A 114 -14.23 8.30 -5.99
C THR A 114 -14.02 7.01 -6.77
N SER A 115 -14.48 6.97 -8.03
CA SER A 115 -14.30 5.82 -8.93
C SER A 115 -12.82 5.35 -8.98
N THR A 116 -11.89 6.30 -9.01
CA THR A 116 -10.46 6.05 -8.93
C THR A 116 -10.10 5.21 -7.70
N ARG A 117 -10.47 5.66 -6.49
CA ARG A 117 -10.10 4.99 -5.24
C ARG A 117 -10.66 3.57 -5.15
N ILE A 118 -11.88 3.37 -5.60
CA ILE A 118 -12.51 2.04 -5.60
C ILE A 118 -11.80 1.11 -6.57
N LYS A 119 -11.51 1.56 -7.80
CA LYS A 119 -10.63 0.81 -8.71
C LYS A 119 -9.28 0.54 -8.05
N TYR A 120 -8.74 1.52 -7.34
CA TYR A 120 -7.44 1.34 -6.70
C TYR A 120 -7.46 0.25 -5.63
N VAL A 121 -8.56 0.11 -4.91
CA VAL A 121 -8.70 -0.86 -3.82
C VAL A 121 -9.09 -2.25 -4.34
N THR A 122 -9.70 -2.37 -5.53
CA THR A 122 -10.21 -3.66 -6.06
C THR A 122 -9.29 -4.36 -7.07
N LEU A 123 -8.29 -3.66 -7.61
CA LEU A 123 -7.36 -4.23 -8.58
C LEU A 123 -6.30 -5.09 -7.89
N ASN A 124 -5.88 -6.16 -8.56
CA ASN A 124 -4.69 -6.92 -8.18
C ASN A 124 -3.43 -6.20 -8.68
N ARG A 125 -2.47 -5.93 -7.80
CA ARG A 125 -1.18 -5.30 -8.14
C ARG A 125 0.00 -6.13 -7.67
N THR A 126 0.25 -7.21 -8.40
CA THR A 126 1.46 -8.02 -8.22
C THR A 126 2.46 -7.76 -9.35
N PHE A 127 3.74 -7.69 -9.02
CA PHE A 127 4.84 -7.46 -9.94
C PHE A 127 5.88 -8.58 -9.86
N LYS A 128 6.53 -8.87 -10.99
CA LYS A 128 7.61 -9.87 -11.05
C LYS A 128 8.94 -9.21 -10.71
N CYS A 129 9.58 -9.68 -9.64
CA CYS A 129 10.89 -9.20 -9.15
C CYS A 129 12.08 -10.02 -9.70
N ASN A 130 11.84 -11.04 -10.52
CA ASN A 130 12.86 -12.01 -10.97
C ASN A 130 14.09 -11.35 -11.60
N ASN A 131 13.89 -10.31 -12.42
CA ASN A 131 14.99 -9.60 -13.06
C ASN A 131 15.93 -8.94 -12.05
N ALA A 132 15.41 -8.40 -10.94
CA ALA A 132 16.22 -7.79 -9.91
C ALA A 132 17.02 -8.86 -9.13
N VAL A 133 16.41 -10.01 -8.86
CA VAL A 133 17.07 -11.14 -8.22
C VAL A 133 18.21 -11.67 -9.09
N GLU A 134 17.93 -11.98 -10.36
CA GLU A 134 18.89 -12.60 -11.28
C GLU A 134 20.00 -11.65 -11.73
N GLN A 135 19.67 -10.38 -12.01
CA GLN A 135 20.61 -9.46 -12.65
C GLN A 135 21.29 -8.51 -11.67
N LEU A 136 20.66 -8.20 -10.52
CA LEU A 136 21.21 -7.31 -9.49
C LEU A 136 21.63 -8.08 -8.22
N GLY A 137 21.28 -9.36 -8.10
CA GLY A 137 21.50 -10.13 -6.86
C GLY A 137 20.63 -9.65 -5.70
N TYR A 138 19.52 -8.96 -5.98
CA TYR A 138 18.63 -8.45 -4.94
C TYR A 138 17.93 -9.59 -4.22
N LYS A 139 17.83 -9.46 -2.89
CA LYS A 139 16.99 -10.29 -2.02
C LYS A 139 16.39 -9.39 -0.95
N ALA A 140 15.12 -9.60 -0.63
CA ALA A 140 14.48 -8.91 0.49
C ALA A 140 15.21 -9.29 1.79
N ILE A 141 15.60 -8.27 2.57
CA ILE A 141 16.32 -8.42 3.85
C ILE A 141 15.36 -8.39 5.04
N VAL A 142 14.24 -7.69 4.89
CA VAL A 142 13.17 -7.56 5.89
C VAL A 142 11.90 -8.24 5.38
N SER A 143 11.34 -9.14 6.17
CA SER A 143 10.05 -9.77 5.84
C SER A 143 8.90 -8.78 5.99
N LEU A 144 7.76 -9.02 5.34
CA LEU A 144 6.63 -8.10 5.43
C LEU A 144 6.12 -7.94 6.88
N LYS A 145 6.02 -9.05 7.62
CA LYS A 145 5.58 -9.05 9.03
C LYS A 145 6.52 -8.25 9.92
N GLU A 146 7.82 -8.43 9.74
CA GLU A 146 8.84 -7.68 10.48
C GLU A 146 8.78 -6.18 10.15
N GLY A 147 8.63 -5.83 8.86
CA GLY A 147 8.45 -4.45 8.43
C GLY A 147 7.22 -3.79 9.04
N VAL A 148 6.09 -4.52 9.17
CA VAL A 148 4.90 -4.03 9.86
C VAL A 148 5.20 -3.75 11.34
N ASN A 149 5.81 -4.71 12.06
CA ASN A 149 6.15 -4.54 13.47
C ASN A 149 7.07 -3.34 13.71
N MET A 150 8.16 -3.21 12.92
CA MET A 150 9.07 -2.07 13.02
C MET A 150 8.34 -0.74 12.77
N THR A 151 7.43 -0.71 11.80
CA THR A 151 6.66 0.49 11.46
C THR A 151 5.68 0.87 12.57
N THR A 152 4.97 -0.10 13.15
CA THR A 152 4.00 0.15 14.22
C THR A 152 4.69 0.56 15.51
N GLU A 153 5.82 -0.03 15.86
CA GLU A 153 6.63 0.37 17.00
C GLU A 153 7.23 1.78 16.83
N PHE A 154 7.73 2.09 15.64
CA PHE A 154 8.16 3.46 15.31
C PHE A 154 7.00 4.46 15.46
N TYR A 155 5.82 4.13 14.92
CA TYR A 155 4.63 4.97 15.03
C TYR A 155 4.21 5.21 16.48
N LYS A 156 4.16 4.17 17.32
CA LYS A 156 3.82 4.28 18.76
C LYS A 156 4.80 5.22 19.47
N ARG A 157 6.10 5.09 19.20
CA ARG A 157 7.15 5.95 19.76
C ARG A 157 6.98 7.41 19.37
N VAL A 158 6.79 7.70 18.09
CA VAL A 158 6.61 9.09 17.59
C VAL A 158 5.35 9.70 18.18
N ARG A 159 4.23 8.96 18.16
CA ARG A 159 2.97 9.42 18.74
C ARG A 159 3.08 9.74 20.24
N ALA A 160 3.81 8.93 21.01
CA ALA A 160 4.04 9.19 22.43
C ALA A 160 4.85 10.48 22.65
N ARG A 161 5.88 10.72 21.82
CA ARG A 161 6.68 11.95 21.86
C ARG A 161 5.85 13.19 21.59
N ASP A 162 5.01 13.17 20.56
CA ASP A 162 4.17 14.32 20.19
C ASP A 162 3.19 14.68 21.31
N MET A 163 2.65 13.69 22.02
CA MET A 163 1.80 13.94 23.20
C MET A 163 2.59 14.59 24.34
N CYS A 164 3.82 14.16 24.62
CA CYS A 164 4.65 14.76 25.66
C CYS A 164 5.06 16.22 25.35
N ILE A 165 5.21 16.60 24.09
CA ILE A 165 5.59 17.98 23.70
C ILE A 165 4.38 18.93 23.78
N SER A 166 3.17 18.39 23.74
CA SER A 166 1.92 19.17 23.72
C SER A 166 1.35 19.45 25.13
N THR A 167 2.07 19.08 26.21
CA THR A 167 1.66 19.24 27.61
C THR A 167 2.65 20.14 28.35
#